data_AF-A0A392U7B7-F1
#
_entry.id   AF-A0A392U7B7-F1
#
_cell.length_a   1.000
_cell.length_b   1.000
_cell.length_c   1.000
_cell.angle_alpha   90.00
_cell.angle_beta   90.00
_cell.angle_gamma   90.00
#
_symmetry.space_group_name_H-M   'P 1'
#
loop_
_entity.id
_entity.type
_entity.pdbx_description
1 polymer ?
#
loop_
_entity_poly.entity_id
_entity_poly.type
_entity_poly.pdbx_seq_one_letter_code
_entity_poly.pdbx_strand_id
1 'polypeptide(L)'
;MDILFESEFRTNEDGFVRLDEEGVEMTRSVSRFPLYWTRSHFDQPTEYYLTKEETMSPEELAGLGKLQAYVDSFVPARCVD
;
A
#
# COMPACT_ATOMS: atom_id res chain seq x y z
N MET A 1 10.23 -7.43 -7.37
CA MET A 1 8.88 -6.85 -7.50
C MET A 1 8.74 -5.88 -6.36
N ASP A 2 8.61 -4.59 -6.65
CA ASP A 2 8.59 -3.54 -5.63
C ASP A 2 7.19 -3.52 -5.01
N ILE A 3 7.03 -4.12 -3.83
CA ILE A 3 5.71 -4.31 -3.19
C ILE A 3 5.02 -3.00 -2.82
N LEU A 4 5.74 -1.88 -2.86
CA LEU A 4 5.31 -0.56 -2.45
C LEU A 4 4.57 0.22 -3.55
N PHE A 5 4.74 -0.15 -4.82
CA PHE A 5 4.23 0.61 -5.95
C PHE A 5 3.42 -0.27 -6.93
N GLU A 6 2.42 0.34 -7.55
CA GLU A 6 1.59 -0.25 -8.61
C GLU A 6 1.59 0.69 -9.82
N SER A 7 1.36 0.13 -11.01
CA SER A 7 1.28 0.89 -12.25
C SER A 7 -0.15 1.31 -12.52
N GLU A 8 -0.39 2.61 -12.66
CA GLU A 8 -1.69 3.18 -13.04
C GLU A 8 -1.57 3.88 -14.39
N PHE A 9 -2.59 3.76 -15.25
CA PHE A 9 -2.63 4.47 -16.52
C PHE A 9 -2.75 5.99 -16.33
N ARG A 10 -1.98 6.76 -17.09
CA ARG A 10 -2.15 8.21 -17.14
C ARG A 10 -3.30 8.54 -18.08
N THR A 11 -4.32 9.21 -17.55
CA THR A 11 -5.46 9.70 -18.32
C THR A 11 -5.36 11.20 -18.59
N ASN A 12 -5.89 11.65 -19.72
CA ASN A 12 -6.14 13.06 -20.01
C ASN A 12 -7.37 13.57 -19.25
N GLU A 13 -7.64 14.88 -19.30
CA GLU A 13 -8.86 15.48 -18.74
C GLU A 13 -10.15 14.87 -19.32
N ASP A 14 -10.09 14.39 -20.57
CA ASP A 14 -11.19 13.69 -21.24
C ASP A 14 -11.37 12.22 -20.80
N GLY A 15 -10.53 11.72 -19.88
CA GLY A 15 -10.59 10.36 -19.35
C GLY A 15 -9.92 9.28 -20.20
N PHE A 16 -9.44 9.61 -21.40
CA PHE A 16 -8.71 8.66 -22.26
C PHE A 16 -7.25 8.45 -21.81
N VAL A 17 -6.75 7.22 -21.95
CA VAL A 17 -5.36 6.85 -21.66
C VAL A 17 -4.41 7.57 -22.62
N ARG A 18 -3.36 8.17 -22.08
CA ARG A 18 -2.32 8.84 -22.86
C ARG A 18 -1.43 7.79 -23.53
N LEU A 19 -1.08 8.00 -24.79
CA LEU A 19 -0.08 7.21 -25.49
C LEU A 19 1.24 8.00 -25.57
N ASP A 20 2.37 7.30 -25.53
CA ASP A 20 3.68 7.88 -25.80
C ASP A 20 3.95 8.03 -27.33
N GLU A 21 5.16 8.44 -27.69
CA GLU A 21 5.57 8.67 -29.08
C GLU A 21 5.54 7.40 -29.95
N GLU A 22 5.57 6.22 -29.32
CA GLU A 22 5.54 4.91 -29.97
C GLU A 22 4.13 4.31 -29.99
N GLY A 23 3.14 5.05 -29.44
CA GLY A 23 1.75 4.61 -29.36
C GLY A 23 1.47 3.66 -28.19
N VAL A 24 2.37 3.57 -27.21
CA VAL A 24 2.22 2.70 -26.03
C VAL A 24 1.52 3.46 -24.90
N GLU A 25 0.65 2.77 -24.17
CA GLU A 25 -0.09 3.35 -23.05
C GLU A 25 0.84 3.82 -21.93
N MET A 26 0.77 5.11 -21.63
CA MET A 26 1.59 5.74 -20.62
C MET A 26 1.09 5.35 -19.23
N THR A 27 1.97 4.75 -18.43
CA THR A 27 1.69 4.41 -17.04
C THR A 27 2.52 5.26 -16.09
N ARG A 28 2.05 5.42 -14.85
CA ARG A 28 2.81 6.00 -13.75
C ARG A 28 2.87 5.03 -12.59
N SER A 29 3.98 5.09 -11.84
CA SER A 29 4.10 4.43 -10.55
C SER A 29 3.29 5.19 -9.50
N VAL A 30 2.35 4.51 -8.85
CA VAL A 30 1.58 5.01 -7.71
C VAL A 30 1.86 4.16 -6.49
N SER A 31 1.97 4.78 -5.32
CA SER A 31 2.21 4.03 -4.09
C SER A 31 0.97 3.23 -3.70
N ARG A 32 1.13 1.92 -3.46
CA ARG A 32 0.06 1.03 -2.98
C ARG A 32 -0.40 1.34 -1.57
N PHE A 33 0.48 2.00 -0.82
CA PHE A 33 0.21 2.50 0.52
C PHE A 33 0.15 4.03 0.46
N PRO A 34 -0.71 4.69 1.25
CA PRO A 34 -0.72 6.14 1.35
C PRO A 34 0.59 6.61 2.02
N LEU A 35 1.62 6.85 1.20
CA LEU A 35 2.88 7.47 1.65
C LEU A 35 2.68 8.93 2.07
N TYR A 36 1.50 9.49 1.76
CA TYR A 36 1.00 10.77 2.22
C TYR A 36 -0.52 10.68 2.34
N TRP A 37 -1.11 11.40 3.29
CA TRP A 37 -2.56 11.44 3.49
C TRP A 37 -3.14 12.64 2.73
N THR A 38 -4.18 12.40 1.93
CA THR A 38 -4.97 13.48 1.32
C THR A 38 -6.25 13.72 2.13
N ARG A 39 -6.94 14.83 1.86
CA ARG A 39 -8.19 15.18 2.58
C ARG A 39 -9.22 14.05 2.56
N SER A 40 -9.36 13.34 1.45
CA SER A 40 -10.31 12.24 1.30
C SER A 40 -10.05 11.06 2.24
N HIS A 41 -8.83 10.91 2.75
CA HIS A 41 -8.50 9.86 3.70
C HIS A 41 -9.10 10.13 5.09
N PHE A 42 -9.34 11.41 5.42
CA PHE A 42 -9.99 11.80 6.68
C PHE A 42 -11.52 11.67 6.64
N ASP A 43 -12.09 11.48 5.45
CA ASP A 43 -13.52 11.24 5.28
C ASP A 43 -13.87 9.76 5.54
N GLN A 44 -12.87 8.86 5.54
CA GLN A 44 -13.04 7.45 5.87
C GLN A 44 -12.85 7.21 7.38
N PRO A 45 -13.66 6.33 7.98
CA PRO A 45 -13.48 5.95 9.37
C PRO A 45 -12.22 5.08 9.54
N THR A 46 -11.61 5.07 10.72
CA THR A 46 -10.34 4.37 10.96
C THR A 46 -10.40 2.89 10.57
N GLU A 47 -11.54 2.25 10.78
CA GLU A 47 -11.81 0.85 10.47
C GLU A 47 -11.60 0.51 9.00
N TYR A 48 -11.76 1.49 8.10
CA TYR A 48 -11.50 1.31 6.67
C TYR A 48 -10.04 0.94 6.37
N TYR A 49 -9.11 1.42 7.21
CA TYR A 49 -7.67 1.20 7.06
C TYR A 49 -7.14 0.04 7.91
N LEU A 50 -8.01 -0.57 8.72
CA LEU A 50 -7.62 -1.68 9.58
C LEU A 50 -7.88 -3.01 8.87
N THR A 51 -6.83 -3.79 8.67
CA THR A 51 -6.98 -5.20 8.28
C THR A 51 -7.38 -6.00 9.51
N LYS A 52 -8.60 -6.56 9.50
CA LYS A 52 -9.07 -7.45 10.58
C LYS A 52 -8.64 -8.88 10.31
N GLU A 53 -8.12 -9.56 11.32
CA GLU A 53 -7.73 -10.98 11.21
C GLU A 53 -8.88 -11.86 10.70
N GLU A 54 -10.11 -11.54 11.10
CA GLU A 54 -11.36 -12.21 10.68
C GLU A 54 -11.56 -12.22 9.16
N THR A 55 -11.00 -11.25 8.45
CA THR A 55 -11.11 -11.07 7.00
C THR A 55 -9.91 -11.57 6.22
N MET A 56 -8.87 -12.05 6.91
CA MET A 56 -7.63 -12.52 6.28
C MET A 56 -7.78 -13.92 5.71
N SER A 57 -7.13 -14.15 4.57
CA SER A 57 -6.92 -15.47 4.01
C SER A 57 -5.98 -16.33 4.89
N PRO A 58 -5.99 -17.67 4.75
CA PRO A 58 -5.06 -18.54 5.49
C PRO A 58 -3.58 -18.20 5.25
N GLU A 59 -3.22 -17.71 4.06
CA GLU A 59 -1.87 -17.29 3.74
C GLU A 59 -1.48 -16.01 4.49
N GLU A 60 -2.39 -15.03 4.53
CA GLU A 60 -2.19 -13.77 5.27
C GLU A 60 -2.08 -14.02 6.77
N LEU A 61 -2.89 -14.93 7.34
CA LEU A 61 -2.79 -15.33 8.74
C LEU A 61 -1.43 -15.97 9.05
N ALA A 62 -0.92 -16.83 8.16
CA ALA A 62 0.41 -17.40 8.30
C ALA A 62 1.52 -16.33 8.20
N GLY A 63 1.33 -15.33 7.36
CA GLY A 63 2.19 -14.14 7.27
C GLY A 63 2.17 -13.31 8.56
N LEU A 64 0.99 -13.04 9.10
CA LEU A 64 0.80 -12.32 10.35
C LEU A 64 1.50 -13.03 11.52
N GLY A 65 1.34 -14.35 11.65
CA GLY A 65 2.02 -15.12 12.70
C GLY A 65 3.55 -15.02 12.62
N LYS A 66 4.13 -14.98 11.42
CA LYS A 66 5.59 -14.75 11.25
C LYS A 66 6.01 -13.36 11.69
N LEU A 67 5.22 -12.33 11.36
CA LEU A 67 5.49 -10.95 11.78
C LEU A 67 5.40 -10.81 13.30
N GLN A 68 4.39 -11.42 13.91
CA GLN A 68 4.23 -11.42 15.36
C GLN A 68 5.42 -12.08 16.06
N ALA A 69 5.82 -13.28 15.62
CA ALA A 69 7.00 -13.96 16.16
C ALA A 69 8.30 -13.14 15.98
N TYR A 70 8.43 -12.40 14.88
CA TYR A 70 9.56 -11.50 14.65
C TYR A 70 9.56 -10.33 15.64
N VAL A 71 8.43 -9.65 15.83
CA VAL A 71 8.30 -8.54 16.79
C VAL A 71 8.51 -9.03 18.23
N ASP A 72 7.96 -10.19 18.60
CA ASP A 72 8.13 -10.79 19.92
C ASP A 72 9.58 -11.18 20.23
N SER A 73 10.40 -11.38 19.18
CA SER A 73 11.83 -11.65 19.34
C SER A 73 12.66 -10.41 19.70
N PHE A 74 12.07 -9.21 19.65
CA PHE A 74 12.78 -7.97 19.96
C PHE A 74 13.14 -7.89 21.44
N VAL A 75 14.42 -7.66 21.69
CA VAL A 75 14.93 -7.37 23.04
C VAL A 75 14.85 -5.87 23.29
N PRO A 76 14.28 -5.41 24.41
CA PRO A 76 14.25 -3.99 24.77
C PRO A 76 15.66 -3.39 24.73
N ALA A 77 15.86 -2.39 23.87
CA ALA A 77 17.10 -1.63 23.80
C ALA A 77 16.94 -0.30 24.53
N ARG A 78 18.02 0.20 25.15
CA ARG A 78 18.03 1.57 25.67
C ARG A 78 18.05 2.53 24.49
N CYS A 79 17.03 3.38 24.38
CA CYS A 79 17.13 4.59 23.55
C CYS A 79 18.28 5.44 24.09
N VAL A 80 19.24 5.74 23.22
CA VAL A 80 20.30 6.72 23.46
C VAL A 80 19.93 7.95 22.66
N ASP A 81 19.86 9.08 23.36
CA ASP A 81 19.66 10.41 22.78
C ASP A 81 20.94 10.90 22.08
#